data_AF-A0A4V6PAW3-F1
#
_entry.id   AF-A0A4V6PAW3-F1
#
_cell.length_a   1.000
_cell.length_b   1.000
_cell.length_c   1.000
_cell.angle_alpha   90.00
_cell.angle_beta   90.00
_cell.angle_gamma   90.00
#
_symmetry.space_group_name_H-M   'P 1'
#
loop_
_entity.id
_entity.type
_entity.pdbx_description
1 polymer ?
#
loop_
_entity_poly.entity_id
_entity_poly.type
_entity_poly.pdbx_seq_one_letter_code
_entity_poly.pdbx_strand_id
1 'polypeptide(L)'
;MSEVWISATDGCDLIRAEAIVMLRMDGTGRLTAQLRDQAKVNVTLLEGSSGTGHPPADFHRRLIRTMAELADSSGTQLIRAQHQNDEWRWVSEPL
;
A
#
# COMPACT_ATOMS: atom_id res chain seq x y z
N MET A 1 -4.17 13.53 -15.75
CA MET A 1 -3.86 13.28 -14.33
C MET A 1 -3.74 11.77 -14.17
N SER A 2 -2.68 11.30 -13.56
CA SER A 2 -2.56 9.90 -13.12
C SER A 2 -3.43 9.69 -11.89
N GLU A 3 -4.04 8.52 -11.79
CA GLU A 3 -4.75 8.12 -10.57
C GLU A 3 -4.09 6.86 -10.03
N VAL A 4 -3.58 6.93 -8.80
CA VAL A 4 -2.93 5.80 -8.13
C VAL A 4 -3.83 5.31 -7.02
N TRP A 5 -4.17 4.02 -7.06
CA TRP A 5 -5.00 3.33 -6.09
C TRP A 5 -4.17 2.26 -5.39
N ILE A 6 -4.50 1.97 -4.13
CA ILE A 6 -3.86 0.92 -3.33
C ILE A 6 -4.94 -0.05 -2.89
N SER A 7 -4.72 -1.34 -3.13
CA SER A 7 -5.57 -2.41 -2.61
C SER A 7 -5.29 -2.65 -1.12
N ALA A 8 -6.35 -2.66 -0.31
CA ALA A 8 -6.28 -3.09 1.09
C ALA A 8 -6.09 -4.60 1.20
N THR A 9 -5.81 -5.10 2.41
CA THR A 9 -5.46 -6.51 2.62
C THR A 9 -6.54 -7.50 2.18
N ASP A 10 -7.81 -7.14 2.22
CA ASP A 10 -8.92 -8.00 1.79
C ASP A 10 -9.19 -7.96 0.27
N GLY A 11 -8.47 -7.11 -0.47
CA GLY A 11 -8.71 -6.89 -1.89
C GLY A 11 -10.07 -6.25 -2.21
N CYS A 12 -10.88 -5.94 -1.21
CA CYS A 12 -12.23 -5.42 -1.36
C CYS A 12 -12.24 -3.89 -1.30
N ASP A 13 -11.35 -3.31 -0.50
CA ASP A 13 -11.19 -1.86 -0.40
C ASP A 13 -10.06 -1.34 -1.30
N LEU A 14 -10.35 -0.25 -2.02
CA LEU A 14 -9.39 0.52 -2.81
C LEU A 14 -9.23 1.92 -2.24
N ILE A 15 -7.99 2.28 -1.91
CA ILE A 15 -7.63 3.56 -1.31
C ILE A 15 -6.94 4.43 -2.35
N ARG A 16 -7.39 5.68 -2.52
CA ARG A 16 -6.65 6.67 -3.33
C ARG A 16 -5.33 7.04 -2.67
N ALA A 17 -4.24 6.99 -3.40
CA ALA A 17 -2.91 7.39 -2.91
C ALA A 17 -2.89 8.83 -2.37
N GLU A 18 -3.56 9.76 -3.06
CA GLU A 18 -3.66 11.18 -2.68
C GLU A 18 -4.39 11.41 -1.34
N ALA A 19 -5.21 10.44 -0.91
CA ALA A 19 -5.91 10.50 0.36
C ALA A 19 -5.02 10.07 1.53
N ILE A 20 -3.90 9.40 1.29
CA ILE A 20 -3.01 8.91 2.36
C ILE A 20 -2.16 10.06 2.88
N VAL A 21 -2.19 10.28 4.21
CA VAL A 21 -1.37 11.31 4.89
C VAL A 21 -0.26 10.73 5.76
N MET A 22 -0.36 9.45 6.12
CA MET A 22 0.64 8.74 6.90
C MET A 22 0.62 7.26 6.55
N LEU A 23 1.80 6.65 6.51
CA LEU A 23 1.97 5.20 6.53
C LEU A 23 2.67 4.80 7.82
N ARG A 24 2.20 3.74 8.46
CA ARG A 24 2.82 3.15 9.65
C ARG A 24 3.01 1.66 9.45
N MET A 25 4.25 1.23 9.58
CA MET A 25 4.62 -0.18 9.67
C MET A 25 5.01 -0.47 11.12
N ASP A 26 4.35 -1.46 11.74
CA ASP A 26 4.69 -1.87 13.10
C ASP A 26 5.63 -3.09 13.12
N GLY A 27 6.07 -3.48 14.33
CA GLY A 27 7.03 -4.58 14.51
C GLY A 27 6.51 -5.96 14.11
N THR A 28 5.21 -6.12 13.82
CA THR A 28 4.62 -7.36 13.31
C THR A 28 4.63 -7.43 11.77
N GLY A 29 5.01 -6.33 11.11
CA GLY A 29 4.97 -6.20 9.66
C GLY A 29 3.63 -5.68 9.14
N ARG A 30 2.68 -5.39 10.04
CA ARG A 30 1.39 -4.80 9.67
C ARG A 30 1.61 -3.38 9.16
N LEU A 31 1.04 -3.08 7.99
CA LEU A 31 1.06 -1.76 7.37
C LEU A 31 -0.32 -1.14 7.45
N THR A 32 -0.40 0.04 8.03
CA THR A 32 -1.61 0.86 8.12
C THR A 32 -1.40 2.20 7.42
N ALA A 33 -2.45 2.70 6.78
CA ALA A 33 -2.51 4.01 6.16
C ALA A 33 -3.53 4.88 6.89
N GLN A 34 -3.14 6.10 7.24
CA GLN A 34 -4.07 7.11 7.72
C GLN A 34 -4.57 7.93 6.54
N LEU A 35 -5.88 8.10 6.44
CA LEU A 35 -6.51 8.92 5.41
C LEU A 35 -6.70 10.36 5.84
N ARG A 36 -6.72 11.27 4.86
CA ARG A 36 -7.09 12.67 4.96
C ARG A 36 -8.61 12.77 5.16
N ASP A 37 -9.06 12.40 6.35
CA ASP A 37 -10.44 12.57 6.75
C ASP A 37 -10.53 13.20 8.15
N GLN A 38 -11.64 13.88 8.44
CA GLN A 38 -11.88 14.49 9.76
C GLN A 38 -11.85 13.43 10.87
N ALA A 39 -12.29 12.20 10.60
CA ALA A 39 -12.24 11.10 11.57
C ALA A 39 -10.86 10.42 11.67
N LYS A 40 -9.87 10.82 10.85
CA LYS A 40 -8.51 10.23 10.84
C LYS A 40 -8.53 8.70 10.73
N VAL A 41 -9.37 8.19 9.83
CA VAL A 41 -9.54 6.75 9.60
C VAL A 41 -8.19 6.11 9.28
N ASN A 42 -7.89 4.99 9.95
CA ASN A 42 -6.75 4.14 9.64
C ASN A 42 -7.25 2.88 8.94
N VAL A 43 -6.66 2.56 7.80
CA VAL A 43 -6.97 1.37 7.00
C VAL A 43 -5.76 0.44 7.02
N THR A 44 -6.00 -0.87 7.15
CA THR A 44 -4.94 -1.87 7.04
C THR A 44 -4.68 -2.20 5.57
N LEU A 45 -3.47 -1.89 5.10
CA LEU A 45 -3.04 -2.21 3.75
C LEU A 45 -2.40 -3.60 3.68
N LEU A 46 -1.69 -3.98 4.74
CA LEU A 46 -1.11 -5.31 4.88
C LEU A 46 -1.28 -5.78 6.32
N GLU A 47 -1.90 -6.95 6.51
CA GLU A 47 -1.91 -7.63 7.81
C GLU A 47 -0.49 -8.08 8.17
N GLY A 48 -0.15 -7.98 9.46
CA GLY A 48 1.13 -8.46 9.98
C GLY A 48 1.26 -9.98 9.84
N SER A 49 2.46 -10.53 10.06
CA SER A 49 2.71 -11.96 9.83
C SER A 49 1.78 -12.86 10.66
N SER A 50 0.84 -13.54 9.99
CA SER A 50 0.10 -14.69 10.52
C SER A 50 0.33 -15.97 9.71
N GLY A 51 1.48 -16.08 9.02
CA GLY A 51 1.90 -17.29 8.30
C GLY A 51 2.62 -17.07 6.96
N THR A 52 2.61 -15.85 6.41
CA THR A 52 3.13 -15.52 5.06
C THR A 52 4.48 -14.79 5.07
N GLY A 53 5.27 -14.95 6.13
CA GLY A 53 6.57 -14.27 6.26
C GLY A 53 6.45 -12.79 6.65
N HIS A 54 7.59 -12.19 7.01
CA HIS A 54 7.67 -10.80 7.47
C HIS A 54 8.08 -9.87 6.32
N PRO A 55 7.30 -8.84 5.98
CA PRO A 55 7.71 -7.86 4.99
C PRO A 55 8.99 -7.11 5.41
N PRO A 56 9.82 -6.67 4.46
CA PRO A 56 11.03 -5.90 4.75
C PRO A 56 10.75 -4.65 5.59
N ALA A 57 11.69 -4.26 6.46
CA ALA A 57 11.52 -3.10 7.35
C ALA A 57 11.31 -1.75 6.61
N ASP A 58 11.64 -1.69 5.32
CA ASP A 58 11.45 -0.53 4.44
C ASP A 58 10.23 -0.65 3.52
N PHE A 59 9.36 -1.65 3.70
CA PHE A 59 8.25 -1.94 2.78
C PHE A 59 7.29 -0.75 2.59
N HIS A 60 6.98 0.00 3.67
CA HIS A 60 6.22 1.24 3.60
C HIS A 60 6.93 2.35 2.79
N ARG A 61 8.27 2.41 2.83
CA ARG A 61 9.06 3.37 2.03
C ARG A 61 9.06 2.99 0.56
N ARG A 62 9.10 1.69 0.25
CA ARG A 62 8.96 1.18 -1.12
C ARG A 62 7.60 1.57 -1.71
N LEU A 63 6.52 1.50 -0.92
CA LEU A 63 5.20 1.96 -1.36
C LEU A 63 5.21 3.45 -1.75
N ILE A 64 5.80 4.31 -0.91
CA ILE A 64 5.92 5.76 -1.20
C ILE A 64 6.65 5.99 -2.51
N ARG A 65 7.74 5.25 -2.75
CA ARG A 65 8.50 5.35 -3.99
C ARG A 65 7.65 4.93 -5.20
N THR A 66 6.98 3.79 -5.13
CA THR A 66 6.09 3.31 -6.20
C THR A 66 4.96 4.30 -6.48
N MET A 67 4.34 4.88 -5.44
CA MET A 67 3.31 5.91 -5.62
C MET A 67 3.85 7.15 -6.34
N ALA A 68 5.06 7.60 -5.99
CA ALA A 68 5.70 8.75 -6.64
C ALA A 68 6.04 8.45 -8.11
N GLU A 69 6.61 7.28 -8.39
CA GLU A 69 6.94 6.85 -9.75
C GLU A 69 5.69 6.77 -10.66
N LEU A 70 4.57 6.29 -10.14
CA LEU A 70 3.31 6.20 -10.88
C LEU A 70 2.55 7.52 -10.97
N ALA A 71 2.74 8.44 -10.02
CA ALA A 71 2.14 9.77 -10.08
C ALA A 71 2.63 10.56 -11.31
N ASP A 72 3.85 10.30 -11.78
CA ASP A 72 4.40 10.90 -12.99
C ASP A 72 4.01 10.15 -14.28
N SER A 73 3.27 9.05 -14.18
CA SER A 73 2.82 8.24 -15.31
C SER A 73 1.51 8.75 -15.93
N SER A 74 1.04 8.09 -17.00
CA SER A 74 -0.28 8.34 -17.59
C SER A 74 -1.22 7.16 -17.30
N GLY A 75 -2.46 7.47 -16.93
CA GLY A 75 -3.51 6.48 -16.69
C GLY A 75 -3.75 6.17 -15.22
N THR A 76 -4.64 5.20 -14.99
CA THR A 76 -5.03 4.73 -13.66
C THR A 76 -4.26 3.46 -13.32
N GLN A 77 -3.71 3.39 -12.12
CA GLN A 77 -2.86 2.29 -11.65
C GLN A 77 -3.36 1.78 -10.30
N LEU A 78 -3.33 0.46 -10.13
CA LEU A 78 -3.59 -0.22 -8.87
C LEU A 78 -2.29 -0.81 -8.33
N ILE A 79 -1.92 -0.44 -7.11
CA ILE A 79 -0.82 -1.03 -6.35
C ILE A 79 -1.39 -2.06 -5.36
N ARG A 80 -0.83 -3.26 -5.31
CA ARG A 80 -1.12 -4.26 -4.26
C ARG A 80 0.14 -4.86 -3.68
N ALA A 81 0.09 -5.24 -2.40
CA ALA A 81 1.14 -6.04 -1.80
C ALA A 81 1.04 -7.47 -2.34
N GLN A 82 2.17 -8.05 -2.72
CA GLN A 82 2.26 -9.43 -3.15
C GLN A 82 3.40 -10.11 -2.41
N HIS A 83 3.12 -11.30 -1.88
CA HIS A 83 4.12 -12.22 -1.37
C HIS A 83 4.28 -13.38 -2.36
N GLN A 84 5.45 -13.49 -2.99
CA GLN A 84 5.76 -14.56 -3.93
C GLN A 84 7.21 -15.00 -3.73
N ASN A 85 7.45 -16.32 -3.69
CA ASN A 85 8.79 -16.90 -3.53
C ASN A 85 9.54 -16.35 -2.30
N ASP A 86 8.85 -16.24 -1.16
CA ASP A 86 9.36 -15.66 0.09
C ASP A 86 9.80 -14.18 0.01
N GLU A 87 9.40 -13.47 -1.06
CA GLU A 87 9.68 -12.06 -1.25
C GLU A 87 8.40 -11.23 -1.25
N TRP A 88 8.42 -10.16 -0.44
CA TRP A 88 7.38 -9.14 -0.43
C TRP A 88 7.70 -8.02 -1.41
N ARG A 89 6.76 -7.73 -2.31
CA ARG A 89 6.87 -6.63 -3.27
C ARG A 89 5.55 -5.88 -3.43
N TRP A 90 5.66 -4.63 -3.85
CA TRP A 90 4.54 -3.87 -4.40
C TRP A 90 4.46 -4.15 -5.90
N VAL A 91 3.27 -4.54 -6.36
CA VAL A 91 2.98 -4.77 -7.78
C VAL A 91 1.99 -3.72 -8.22
N SER A 92 2.27 -3.07 -9.34
CA SER A 92 1.35 -2.15 -9.99
C SER A 92 0.77 -2.77 -11.26
N GLU A 93 -0.53 -2.60 -11.48
CA GLU A 93 -1.21 -2.99 -12.71
C GLU A 93 -2.14 -1.85 -13.19
N PRO A 94 -2.32 -1.67 -14.52
CA PRO A 94 -3.33 -0.75 -15.03
C PRO A 94 -4.73 -1.17 -14.61
N LEU A 95 -5.60 -0.18 -14.34
CA LEU A 95 -7.04 -0.38 -14.17
C LEU A 95 -7.80 -0.10 -15.47
#